data_AF-A0A803QZ41-F1
#
_entry.id   AF-A0A803QZ41-F1
#
_cell.length_a   1.000
_cell.length_b   1.000
_cell.length_c   1.000
_cell.angle_alpha   90.00
_cell.angle_beta   90.00
_cell.angle_gamma   90.00
#
_symmetry.space_group_name_H-M   'P 1'
#
loop_
_entity.id
_entity.type
_entity.pdbx_description
1 polymer ?
#
loop_
_entity_poly.entity_id
_entity_poly.type
_entity_poly.pdbx_seq_one_letter_code
_entity_poly.pdbx_strand_id
1 'polypeptide(L)'
;MVVSVSELPDPELDPVVREAFDVAYDNIYAFHFAQKSAERSIENMKGVRCKRVARSIASVGLYVPGGTAVLPSTALMLAIPAKIAGCKTVVLATPPSHDGSICKEVLYCAKKAGVTHILKAGGAQAISAMAWGTESCPKVEKIFGPGNQYVTAAKMILQNSEAMVSIDMPAGPSEVLVIADKYASSVHIAADLLSQAEHGPDSQVVLVITGDGVDFKGIEDELKKQCNDLPRGEFAAKALSHSFTVFARDMVEAVSFSNLYAPEHLIINVQDAEKWEGFIENAGSVFLGPWTPESVGDYASGTNHVLPTYGYARMYGGVSLDSFLKYMTVQSLTEEGLRKLGPHVATMAEVEGLEAHKRAVTLRLKDIEAKQVSMR
;
A
#
# COMPACT_ATOMS: atom_id res chain seq x y z
N MET A 1 -13.76 12.83 -18.44
CA MET A 1 -13.20 14.18 -18.65
C MET A 1 -12.07 14.38 -17.65
N VAL A 2 -10.87 14.72 -18.12
CA VAL A 2 -9.71 15.03 -17.27
C VAL A 2 -9.56 16.53 -17.12
N VAL A 3 -9.22 16.98 -15.93
CA VAL A 3 -8.98 18.39 -15.61
C VAL A 3 -7.62 18.55 -14.97
N SER A 4 -6.90 19.62 -15.33
CA SER A 4 -5.67 19.99 -14.64
C SER A 4 -6.01 20.54 -13.26
N VAL A 5 -5.36 20.03 -12.21
CA VAL A 5 -5.63 20.46 -10.83
C VAL A 5 -5.26 21.93 -10.61
N SER A 6 -4.27 22.43 -11.34
CA SER A 6 -3.83 23.83 -11.26
C SER A 6 -4.87 24.83 -11.77
N GLU A 7 -5.80 24.39 -12.62
CA GLU A 7 -6.86 25.22 -13.21
C GLU A 7 -8.12 25.27 -12.33
N LEU A 8 -8.22 24.37 -11.35
CA LEU A 8 -9.36 24.34 -10.43
C LEU A 8 -9.14 25.35 -9.30
N PRO A 9 -10.18 26.07 -8.86
CA PRO A 9 -10.09 26.93 -7.68
C PRO A 9 -9.85 26.09 -6.44
N ASP A 10 -9.24 26.69 -5.41
CA ASP A 10 -9.11 26.04 -4.12
C ASP A 10 -10.51 25.89 -3.49
N PRO A 11 -10.89 24.68 -3.03
CA PRO A 11 -12.21 24.46 -2.47
C PRO A 11 -12.33 25.10 -1.09
N GLU A 12 -13.51 25.66 -0.82
CA GLU A 12 -13.87 26.14 0.51
C GLU A 12 -14.37 24.96 1.36
N LEU A 13 -13.72 24.76 2.51
CA LEU A 13 -14.07 23.74 3.49
C LEU A 13 -14.41 24.42 4.81
N ASP A 14 -15.27 23.77 5.59
CA ASP A 14 -15.45 24.12 6.99
C ASP A 14 -14.06 24.09 7.68
N PRO A 15 -13.70 25.10 8.49
CA PRO A 15 -12.41 25.15 9.17
C PRO A 15 -12.07 23.88 9.96
N VAL A 16 -13.06 23.27 10.63
CA VAL A 16 -12.85 22.05 11.42
C VAL A 16 -12.55 20.85 10.52
N VAL A 17 -13.22 20.76 9.38
CA VAL A 17 -12.96 19.71 8.37
C VAL A 17 -11.57 19.89 7.77
N ARG A 18 -11.18 21.13 7.46
CA ARG A 18 -9.83 21.43 6.95
C ARG A 18 -8.77 21.03 7.96
N GLU A 19 -8.92 21.42 9.22
CA GLU A 19 -7.98 21.10 10.29
C GLU A 19 -7.80 19.58 10.47
N ALA A 20 -8.90 18.81 10.43
CA ALA A 20 -8.82 17.35 10.52
C ALA A 20 -8.00 16.73 9.37
N PHE A 21 -8.21 17.18 8.13
CA PHE A 21 -7.42 16.71 6.98
C PHE A 21 -5.98 17.24 6.98
N ASP A 22 -5.72 18.38 7.62
CA ASP A 22 -4.37 18.89 7.83
C ASP A 22 -3.59 18.03 8.81
N VAL A 23 -4.20 17.66 9.94
CA VAL A 23 -3.61 16.70 10.90
C VAL A 23 -3.33 15.36 10.25
N ALA A 24 -4.29 14.82 9.49
CA ALA A 24 -4.09 13.58 8.74
C ALA A 24 -2.91 13.70 7.75
N TYR A 25 -2.87 14.79 6.97
CA TYR A 25 -1.78 15.04 6.03
C TYR A 25 -0.41 15.05 6.72
N ASP A 26 -0.29 15.77 7.84
CA ASP A 26 0.99 15.95 8.53
C ASP A 26 1.50 14.62 9.10
N ASN A 27 0.62 13.81 9.70
CA ASN A 27 0.98 12.49 10.22
C ASN A 27 1.35 11.50 9.10
N ILE A 28 0.56 11.44 8.02
CA ILE A 28 0.84 10.57 6.87
C ILE A 28 2.14 10.99 6.18
N TYR A 29 2.38 12.30 6.02
CA TYR A 29 3.61 12.82 5.45
C TYR A 29 4.82 12.43 6.30
N ALA A 30 4.75 12.65 7.61
CA ALA A 30 5.83 12.33 8.54
C ALA A 30 6.19 10.83 8.47
N PHE A 31 5.18 9.95 8.53
CA PHE A 31 5.38 8.50 8.48
C PHE A 31 6.03 8.05 7.17
N HIS A 32 5.52 8.49 6.02
CA HIS A 32 6.06 8.09 4.72
C HIS A 32 7.42 8.74 4.43
N PHE A 33 7.66 9.96 4.88
CA PHE A 33 8.94 10.63 4.70
C PHE A 33 10.07 9.92 5.46
N ALA A 34 9.77 9.39 6.65
CA ALA A 34 10.72 8.63 7.46
C ALA A 34 11.22 7.34 6.77
N GLN A 35 10.50 6.82 5.78
CA GLN A 35 10.87 5.60 5.03
C GLN A 35 12.01 5.83 4.03
N LYS A 36 12.46 7.07 3.80
CA LYS A 36 13.57 7.36 2.87
C LYS A 36 14.86 6.67 3.31
N SER A 37 15.29 5.70 2.51
CA SER A 37 16.55 4.99 2.71
C SER A 37 17.76 5.80 2.23
N ALA A 38 18.84 5.81 3.02
CA ALA A 38 20.11 6.40 2.60
C ALA A 38 20.77 5.56 1.50
N GLU A 39 21.20 6.19 0.40
CA GLU A 39 21.96 5.51 -0.67
C GLU A 39 23.37 5.17 -0.18
N ARG A 40 23.65 3.89 0.07
CA ARG A 40 24.97 3.41 0.51
C ARG A 40 25.74 2.76 -0.64
N SER A 41 27.01 3.11 -0.78
CA SER A 41 27.95 2.40 -1.66
C SER A 41 28.58 1.24 -0.90
N ILE A 42 28.65 0.07 -1.55
CA ILE A 42 29.26 -1.15 -1.05
C ILE A 42 30.49 -1.46 -1.90
N GLU A 43 31.62 -1.70 -1.25
CA GLU A 43 32.87 -2.08 -1.89
C GLU A 43 33.47 -3.28 -1.15
N ASN A 44 32.97 -4.48 -1.46
CA ASN A 44 33.44 -5.71 -0.82
C ASN A 44 34.80 -6.15 -1.37
N MET A 45 35.05 -5.91 -2.66
CA MET A 45 36.35 -6.04 -3.28
C MET A 45 36.87 -4.65 -3.62
N LYS A 46 38.09 -4.33 -3.18
CA LYS A 46 38.75 -3.07 -3.54
C LYS A 46 38.73 -2.88 -5.06
N GLY A 47 38.22 -1.74 -5.50
CA GLY A 47 38.06 -1.38 -6.90
C GLY A 47 36.74 -1.83 -7.55
N VAL A 48 35.84 -2.50 -6.83
CA VAL A 48 34.52 -2.95 -7.30
C VAL A 48 33.43 -2.33 -6.42
N ARG A 49 32.86 -1.21 -6.88
CA ARG A 49 31.82 -0.48 -6.14
C ARG A 49 30.44 -0.77 -6.71
N CYS A 50 29.50 -1.07 -5.84
CA CYS A 50 28.09 -1.27 -6.15
C CYS A 50 27.24 -0.36 -5.26
N LYS A 51 26.16 0.21 -5.78
CA LYS A 51 25.18 0.95 -4.99
C LYS A 51 23.76 0.76 -5.54
N ARG A 52 22.76 1.07 -4.72
CA ARG A 52 21.36 1.12 -5.11
C ARG A 52 20.85 2.56 -5.00
N VAL A 53 20.23 3.07 -6.07
CA VAL A 53 19.74 4.45 -6.12
C VAL A 53 18.24 4.47 -6.41
N ALA A 54 17.51 5.32 -5.70
CA ALA A 54 16.05 5.42 -5.84
C ALA A 54 15.67 6.40 -6.96
N ARG A 55 14.69 6.04 -7.79
CA ARG A 55 14.10 6.93 -8.81
C ARG A 55 12.59 6.79 -8.78
N SER A 56 11.86 7.90 -8.83
CA SER A 56 10.41 7.85 -8.92
C SER A 56 9.93 7.16 -10.20
N ILE A 57 8.79 6.49 -10.09
CA ILE A 57 7.95 6.20 -11.25
C ILE A 57 7.47 7.56 -11.79
N ALA A 58 7.61 7.78 -13.10
CA ALA A 58 7.43 9.11 -13.66
C ALA A 58 5.96 9.50 -13.71
N SER A 59 5.09 8.55 -14.04
CA SER A 59 3.64 8.75 -14.16
C SER A 59 2.88 7.69 -13.36
N VAL A 60 2.02 8.11 -12.43
CA VAL A 60 1.22 7.21 -11.57
C VAL A 60 -0.26 7.59 -11.60
N GLY A 61 -1.12 6.58 -11.57
CA GLY A 61 -2.57 6.71 -11.49
C GLY A 61 -3.07 6.30 -10.11
N LEU A 62 -3.88 7.13 -9.47
CA LEU A 62 -4.40 6.93 -8.12
C LEU A 62 -5.92 6.81 -8.20
N TYR A 63 -6.47 5.64 -7.90
CA TYR A 63 -7.92 5.46 -7.87
C TYR A 63 -8.47 5.76 -6.47
N VAL A 64 -9.41 6.69 -6.38
CA VAL A 64 -10.11 7.08 -5.16
C VAL A 64 -11.60 6.73 -5.30
N PRO A 65 -12.15 5.85 -4.44
CA PRO A 65 -13.57 5.52 -4.48
C PRO A 65 -14.49 6.71 -4.17
N GLY A 66 -15.65 6.75 -4.83
CA GLY A 66 -16.68 7.78 -4.63
C GLY A 66 -18.11 7.30 -4.90
N GLY A 67 -18.34 5.98 -4.82
CA GLY A 67 -19.62 5.34 -5.11
C GLY A 67 -20.64 5.48 -3.97
N THR A 68 -20.75 4.46 -3.11
CA THR A 68 -21.64 4.49 -1.94
C THR A 68 -21.05 5.28 -0.75
N ALA A 69 -19.78 5.64 -0.83
CA ALA A 69 -19.05 6.50 0.09
C ALA A 69 -17.97 7.26 -0.68
N VAL A 70 -17.66 8.47 -0.23
CA VAL A 70 -16.60 9.31 -0.76
C VAL A 70 -15.41 9.24 0.19
N LEU A 71 -14.21 8.97 -0.31
CA LEU A 71 -13.04 8.67 0.52
C LEU A 71 -11.87 9.67 0.31
N PRO A 72 -11.93 10.89 0.87
CA PRO A 72 -10.81 11.83 0.81
C PRO A 72 -9.55 11.32 1.53
N SER A 73 -9.70 10.47 2.55
CA SER A 73 -8.58 9.79 3.23
C SER A 73 -7.73 9.01 2.24
N THR A 74 -8.33 8.23 1.34
CA THR A 74 -7.61 7.50 0.29
C THR A 74 -6.84 8.42 -0.65
N ALA A 75 -7.34 9.62 -0.92
CA ALA A 75 -6.59 10.61 -1.71
C ALA A 75 -5.28 10.99 -1.01
N LEU A 76 -5.29 11.20 0.32
CA LEU A 76 -4.07 11.48 1.10
C LEU A 76 -3.12 10.27 1.10
N MET A 77 -3.65 9.08 1.40
CA MET A 77 -2.86 7.84 1.50
C MET A 77 -2.10 7.50 0.21
N LEU A 78 -2.65 7.85 -0.94
CA LEU A 78 -2.02 7.62 -2.24
C LEU A 78 -1.15 8.78 -2.70
N ALA A 79 -1.63 10.02 -2.59
CA ALA A 79 -0.96 11.17 -3.19
C ALA A 79 0.24 11.67 -2.37
N ILE A 80 0.22 11.52 -1.05
CA ILE A 80 1.34 11.95 -0.17
C ILE A 80 2.63 11.17 -0.48
N PRO A 81 2.67 9.83 -0.48
CA PRO A 81 3.88 9.10 -0.85
C PRO A 81 4.30 9.37 -2.31
N ALA A 82 3.36 9.56 -3.24
CA ALA A 82 3.68 9.97 -4.62
C ALA A 82 4.42 11.34 -4.68
N LYS A 83 3.96 12.31 -3.87
CA LYS A 83 4.60 13.63 -3.72
C LYS A 83 6.00 13.49 -3.14
N ILE A 84 6.15 12.71 -2.08
CA ILE A 84 7.45 12.50 -1.40
C ILE A 84 8.46 11.82 -2.33
N ALA A 85 8.01 10.86 -3.14
CA ALA A 85 8.80 10.18 -4.15
C ALA A 85 9.23 11.13 -5.29
N GLY A 86 8.42 12.15 -5.59
CA GLY A 86 8.64 13.06 -6.70
C GLY A 86 8.16 12.49 -8.04
N CYS A 87 6.99 11.83 -8.04
CA CYS A 87 6.30 11.45 -9.26
C CYS A 87 5.90 12.72 -10.03
N LYS A 88 6.15 12.76 -11.35
CA LYS A 88 5.96 13.98 -12.16
C LYS A 88 4.53 14.15 -12.62
N THR A 89 3.91 13.04 -13.05
CA THR A 89 2.51 13.00 -13.45
C THR A 89 1.75 12.15 -12.45
N VAL A 90 0.76 12.74 -11.80
CA VAL A 90 -0.09 12.08 -10.80
C VAL A 90 -1.54 12.29 -11.23
N VAL A 91 -2.16 11.24 -11.74
CA VAL A 91 -3.56 11.26 -12.20
C VAL A 91 -4.43 10.66 -11.10
N LEU A 92 -5.31 11.45 -10.50
CA LEU A 92 -6.28 10.95 -9.52
C LEU A 92 -7.61 10.67 -10.23
N ALA A 93 -8.04 9.42 -10.26
CA ALA A 93 -9.35 9.03 -10.75
C ALA A 93 -10.36 8.97 -9.61
N THR A 94 -11.48 9.68 -9.75
CA THR A 94 -12.60 9.62 -8.82
C THR A 94 -13.91 9.73 -9.62
N PRO A 95 -14.94 8.91 -9.34
CA PRO A 95 -16.25 9.13 -9.93
C PRO A 95 -16.78 10.50 -9.47
N PRO A 96 -17.39 11.29 -10.37
CA PRO A 96 -18.00 12.56 -9.99
C PRO A 96 -19.30 12.32 -9.22
N SER A 97 -19.72 13.34 -8.49
CA SER A 97 -21.07 13.44 -7.91
C SER A 97 -22.14 13.42 -9.01
N HIS A 98 -23.41 13.23 -8.64
CA HIS A 98 -24.55 13.21 -9.59
C HIS A 98 -24.65 14.48 -10.45
N ASP A 99 -24.19 15.62 -9.94
CA ASP A 99 -24.14 16.91 -10.64
C ASP A 99 -22.86 17.10 -11.50
N GLY A 100 -21.99 16.11 -11.57
CA GLY A 100 -20.72 16.15 -12.30
C GLY A 100 -19.56 16.84 -11.55
N SER A 101 -19.80 17.28 -10.30
CA SER A 101 -18.78 17.89 -9.46
C SER A 101 -17.79 16.85 -8.88
N ILE A 102 -16.64 17.33 -8.41
CA ILE A 102 -15.70 16.54 -7.60
C ILE A 102 -16.00 16.89 -6.14
N CYS A 103 -15.99 15.91 -5.25
CA CYS A 103 -16.06 16.17 -3.82
C CYS A 103 -14.98 17.17 -3.40
N LYS A 104 -15.39 18.22 -2.69
CA LYS A 104 -14.53 19.35 -2.32
C LYS A 104 -13.37 18.91 -1.40
N GLU A 105 -13.60 17.95 -0.50
CA GLU A 105 -12.60 17.36 0.37
C GLU A 105 -11.56 16.53 -0.43
N VAL A 106 -12.00 15.76 -1.43
CA VAL A 106 -11.10 15.04 -2.35
C VAL A 106 -10.24 16.02 -3.14
N LEU A 107 -10.84 17.09 -3.68
CA LEU A 107 -10.11 18.14 -4.41
C LEU A 107 -9.10 18.85 -3.51
N TYR A 108 -9.46 19.13 -2.26
CA TYR A 108 -8.57 19.74 -1.27
C TYR A 108 -7.34 18.87 -1.02
N CYS A 109 -7.57 17.59 -0.72
CA CYS A 109 -6.49 16.61 -0.48
C CYS A 109 -5.60 16.46 -1.72
N ALA A 110 -6.19 16.35 -2.91
CA ALA A 110 -5.48 16.25 -4.18
C ALA A 110 -4.54 17.45 -4.41
N LYS A 111 -5.05 18.68 -4.20
CA LYS A 111 -4.25 19.92 -4.31
C LYS A 111 -3.11 19.95 -3.30
N LYS A 112 -3.41 19.71 -2.02
CA LYS A 112 -2.41 19.71 -0.93
C LYS A 112 -1.29 18.69 -1.18
N ALA A 113 -1.65 17.53 -1.70
CA ALA A 113 -0.73 16.44 -2.03
C ALA A 113 -0.10 16.53 -3.44
N GLY A 114 -0.33 17.60 -4.21
CA GLY A 114 0.37 17.84 -5.47
C GLY A 114 -0.05 16.92 -6.62
N VAL A 115 -1.30 16.44 -6.63
CA VAL A 115 -1.90 15.75 -7.78
C VAL A 115 -1.90 16.71 -8.98
N THR A 116 -1.57 16.20 -10.18
CA THR A 116 -1.48 17.05 -11.38
C THR A 116 -2.77 17.03 -12.21
N HIS A 117 -3.44 15.88 -12.28
CA HIS A 117 -4.66 15.71 -13.07
C HIS A 117 -5.74 15.01 -12.26
N ILE A 118 -7.00 15.41 -12.43
CA ILE A 118 -8.14 14.65 -11.93
C ILE A 118 -8.93 14.08 -13.11
N LEU A 119 -9.07 12.76 -13.13
CA LEU A 119 -9.98 12.04 -14.02
C LEU A 119 -11.32 11.87 -13.32
N LYS A 120 -12.36 12.55 -13.83
CA LYS A 120 -13.75 12.40 -13.37
C LYS A 120 -14.37 11.11 -13.90
N ALA A 121 -13.90 9.97 -13.44
CA ALA A 121 -14.41 8.64 -13.76
C ALA A 121 -14.08 7.65 -12.63
N GLY A 122 -14.96 6.66 -12.44
CA GLY A 122 -14.74 5.51 -11.56
C GLY A 122 -14.71 4.20 -12.34
N GLY A 123 -14.63 3.07 -11.64
CA GLY A 123 -14.75 1.73 -12.20
C GLY A 123 -13.60 1.30 -13.14
N ALA A 124 -13.80 0.16 -13.80
CA ALA A 124 -12.82 -0.43 -14.72
C ALA A 124 -12.45 0.51 -15.89
N GLN A 125 -13.38 1.35 -16.34
CA GLN A 125 -13.16 2.34 -17.38
C GLN A 125 -12.15 3.42 -16.96
N ALA A 126 -12.11 3.82 -15.68
CA ALA A 126 -11.11 4.75 -15.18
C ALA A 126 -9.72 4.11 -15.11
N ILE A 127 -9.66 2.85 -14.67
CA ILE A 127 -8.40 2.07 -14.64
C ILE A 127 -7.86 1.91 -16.07
N SER A 128 -8.72 1.54 -17.03
CA SER A 128 -8.35 1.39 -18.44
C SER A 128 -7.87 2.72 -19.05
N ALA A 129 -8.57 3.83 -18.78
CA ALA A 129 -8.18 5.15 -19.25
C ALA A 129 -6.78 5.57 -18.75
N MET A 130 -6.46 5.30 -17.48
CA MET A 130 -5.11 5.58 -16.95
C MET A 130 -4.06 4.64 -17.54
N ALA A 131 -4.37 3.35 -17.69
CA ALA A 131 -3.43 2.34 -18.19
C ALA A 131 -2.99 2.60 -19.63
N TRP A 132 -3.97 2.84 -20.52
CA TRP A 132 -3.74 3.04 -21.95
C TRP A 132 -3.49 4.50 -22.32
N GLY A 133 -3.96 5.43 -21.50
CA GLY A 133 -4.13 6.82 -21.90
C GLY A 133 -5.36 7.01 -22.80
N THR A 134 -5.81 8.26 -22.90
CA THR A 134 -6.85 8.67 -23.86
C THR A 134 -6.48 10.03 -24.46
N GLU A 135 -7.33 10.62 -25.30
CA GLU A 135 -7.14 11.96 -25.84
C GLU A 135 -7.00 13.03 -24.74
N SER A 136 -7.53 12.77 -23.54
CA SER A 136 -7.45 13.70 -22.39
C SER A 136 -6.77 13.11 -21.15
N CYS A 137 -6.68 11.79 -21.02
CA CYS A 137 -6.09 11.14 -19.85
C CYS A 137 -4.63 10.77 -20.12
N PRO A 138 -3.67 11.29 -19.33
CA PRO A 138 -2.29 10.85 -19.41
C PRO A 138 -2.20 9.36 -19.12
N LYS A 139 -1.44 8.64 -19.96
CA LYS A 139 -1.03 7.26 -19.66
C LYS A 139 -0.15 7.25 -18.40
N VAL A 140 -0.36 6.28 -17.52
CA VAL A 140 0.46 6.05 -16.33
C VAL A 140 1.27 4.75 -16.44
N GLU A 141 2.32 4.63 -15.63
CA GLU A 141 3.22 3.47 -15.58
C GLU A 141 2.86 2.52 -14.41
N LYS A 142 2.17 3.04 -13.39
CA LYS A 142 1.65 2.24 -12.28
C LYS A 142 0.31 2.79 -11.77
N ILE A 143 -0.64 1.91 -11.51
CA ILE A 143 -1.97 2.26 -10.98
C ILE A 143 -2.10 1.78 -9.54
N PHE A 144 -2.64 2.64 -8.68
CA PHE A 144 -2.79 2.43 -7.26
C PHE A 144 -4.24 2.59 -6.83
N GLY A 145 -4.53 2.09 -5.63
CA GLY A 145 -5.72 2.43 -4.87
C GLY A 145 -6.69 1.27 -4.69
N PRO A 146 -7.49 1.32 -3.62
CA PRO A 146 -8.49 0.32 -3.30
C PRO A 146 -9.72 0.51 -4.19
N GLY A 147 -10.56 -0.53 -4.28
CA GLY A 147 -11.85 -0.41 -4.93
C GLY A 147 -12.65 -1.69 -4.83
N ASN A 148 -13.88 -1.63 -5.33
CA ASN A 148 -14.70 -2.83 -5.43
C ASN A 148 -14.04 -3.89 -6.34
N GLN A 149 -14.58 -5.10 -6.29
CA GLN A 149 -14.09 -6.24 -7.07
C GLN A 149 -13.87 -5.95 -8.58
N TYR A 150 -14.66 -5.07 -9.19
CA TYR A 150 -14.50 -4.73 -10.62
C TYR A 150 -13.27 -3.85 -10.88
N VAL A 151 -13.01 -2.90 -9.99
CA VAL A 151 -11.80 -2.07 -10.04
C VAL A 151 -10.56 -2.94 -9.84
N THR A 152 -10.61 -3.82 -8.84
CA THR A 152 -9.52 -4.76 -8.54
C THR A 152 -9.28 -5.72 -9.70
N ALA A 153 -10.32 -6.31 -10.28
CA ALA A 153 -10.20 -7.17 -11.45
C ALA A 153 -9.62 -6.42 -12.66
N ALA A 154 -10.05 -5.17 -12.90
CA ALA A 154 -9.50 -4.36 -13.99
C ALA A 154 -8.00 -4.09 -13.81
N LYS A 155 -7.57 -3.74 -12.59
CA LYS A 155 -6.14 -3.60 -12.22
C LYS A 155 -5.37 -4.89 -12.51
N MET A 156 -5.90 -6.04 -12.09
CA MET A 156 -5.28 -7.36 -12.27
C MET A 156 -5.18 -7.79 -13.74
N ILE A 157 -6.17 -7.44 -14.57
CA ILE A 157 -6.13 -7.71 -16.01
C ILE A 157 -5.08 -6.84 -16.69
N LEU A 158 -5.07 -5.53 -16.38
CA LEU A 158 -4.25 -4.55 -17.10
C LEU A 158 -2.75 -4.71 -16.85
N GLN A 159 -2.33 -5.21 -15.67
CA GLN A 159 -0.91 -5.52 -15.43
C GLN A 159 -0.34 -6.59 -16.37
N ASN A 160 -1.20 -7.40 -17.01
CA ASN A 160 -0.81 -8.44 -17.97
C ASN A 160 -1.02 -8.01 -19.44
N SER A 161 -1.35 -6.74 -19.67
CA SER A 161 -1.70 -6.23 -21.00
C SER A 161 -0.53 -5.50 -21.67
N GLU A 162 -0.66 -5.25 -22.97
CA GLU A 162 0.28 -4.41 -23.74
C GLU A 162 0.25 -2.93 -23.33
N ALA A 163 -0.54 -2.55 -22.32
CA ALA A 163 -0.52 -1.20 -21.75
C ALA A 163 0.79 -0.89 -21.03
N MET A 164 1.60 -1.91 -20.68
CA MET A 164 2.87 -1.76 -19.97
C MET A 164 2.68 -0.95 -18.68
N VAL A 165 1.78 -1.44 -17.82
CA VAL A 165 1.40 -0.80 -16.56
C VAL A 165 1.56 -1.83 -15.45
N SER A 166 2.05 -1.41 -14.29
CA SER A 166 2.04 -2.23 -13.08
C SER A 166 0.92 -1.78 -12.14
N ILE A 167 0.65 -2.56 -11.09
CA ILE A 167 -0.26 -2.16 -10.01
C ILE A 167 0.45 -2.24 -8.66
N ASP A 168 -0.12 -1.62 -7.64
CA ASP A 168 0.29 -1.83 -6.25
C ASP A 168 -0.01 -3.25 -5.78
N MET A 169 -1.29 -3.59 -5.67
CA MET A 169 -1.79 -4.88 -5.16
C MET A 169 -3.29 -5.05 -5.47
N PRO A 170 -3.82 -6.26 -5.34
CA PRO A 170 -5.25 -6.47 -5.17
C PRO A 170 -5.70 -5.93 -3.80
N ALA A 171 -6.45 -4.83 -3.83
CA ALA A 171 -7.04 -4.18 -2.64
C ALA A 171 -8.56 -4.12 -2.86
N GLY A 172 -9.22 -5.21 -2.46
CA GLY A 172 -10.65 -5.47 -2.66
C GLY A 172 -11.54 -4.92 -1.53
N PRO A 173 -12.67 -5.58 -1.23
CA PRO A 173 -13.49 -5.33 -0.06
C PRO A 173 -12.67 -5.47 1.21
N SER A 174 -12.95 -4.60 2.16
CA SER A 174 -12.15 -4.45 3.36
C SER A 174 -12.36 -5.59 4.36
N GLU A 175 -11.33 -5.91 5.14
CA GLU A 175 -11.31 -7.00 6.11
C GLU A 175 -10.70 -6.54 7.45
N VAL A 176 -11.22 -7.06 8.56
CA VAL A 176 -10.57 -6.90 9.89
C VAL A 176 -10.64 -8.19 10.68
N LEU A 177 -9.54 -8.54 11.34
CA LEU A 177 -9.48 -9.60 12.33
C LEU A 177 -9.14 -9.01 13.69
N VAL A 178 -10.01 -9.23 14.67
CA VAL A 178 -9.82 -8.79 16.06
C VAL A 178 -9.47 -10.00 16.92
N ILE A 179 -8.31 -9.97 17.58
CA ILE A 179 -7.95 -10.92 18.64
C ILE A 179 -8.28 -10.26 19.98
N ALA A 180 -9.12 -10.92 20.79
CA ALA A 180 -9.59 -10.38 22.06
C ALA A 180 -9.48 -11.39 23.22
N ASP A 181 -9.01 -10.93 24.37
CA ASP A 181 -8.97 -11.68 25.62
C ASP A 181 -9.99 -11.12 26.65
N LYS A 182 -10.00 -11.68 27.86
CA LYS A 182 -10.97 -11.34 28.91
C LYS A 182 -10.90 -9.89 29.41
N TYR A 183 -9.85 -9.15 29.09
CA TYR A 183 -9.69 -7.75 29.49
C TYR A 183 -10.25 -6.78 28.44
N ALA A 184 -10.52 -7.26 27.24
CA ALA A 184 -11.09 -6.46 26.18
C ALA A 184 -12.57 -6.12 26.46
N SER A 185 -12.94 -4.87 26.18
CA SER A 185 -14.32 -4.40 26.32
C SER A 185 -15.18 -4.96 25.20
N SER A 186 -16.28 -5.65 25.55
CA SER A 186 -17.26 -6.12 24.57
C SER A 186 -17.81 -4.99 23.70
N VAL A 187 -17.90 -3.78 24.25
CA VAL A 187 -18.35 -2.58 23.53
C VAL A 187 -17.36 -2.14 22.45
N HIS A 188 -16.07 -2.19 22.76
CA HIS A 188 -15.04 -1.78 21.80
C HIS A 188 -14.85 -2.84 20.72
N ILE A 189 -14.85 -4.13 21.07
CA ILE A 189 -14.78 -5.22 20.10
C ILE A 189 -15.92 -5.14 19.09
N ALA A 190 -17.15 -4.94 19.56
CA ALA A 190 -18.31 -4.79 18.68
C ALA A 190 -18.17 -3.58 17.75
N ALA A 191 -17.69 -2.45 18.28
CA ALA A 191 -17.47 -1.23 17.49
C ALA A 191 -16.39 -1.43 16.42
N ASP A 192 -15.26 -2.07 16.75
CA ASP A 192 -14.17 -2.36 15.81
C ASP A 192 -14.60 -3.32 14.69
N LEU A 193 -15.39 -4.35 15.01
CA LEU A 193 -15.94 -5.24 13.99
C LEU A 193 -16.94 -4.50 13.08
N LEU A 194 -17.77 -3.62 13.64
CA LEU A 194 -18.76 -2.88 12.86
C LEU A 194 -18.15 -1.76 12.01
N SER A 195 -17.05 -1.15 12.44
CA SER A 195 -16.39 -0.07 11.68
C SER A 195 -15.95 -0.55 10.30
N GLN A 196 -15.49 -1.79 10.18
CA GLN A 196 -15.16 -2.37 8.88
C GLN A 196 -16.40 -2.92 8.17
N ALA A 197 -17.32 -3.56 8.90
CA ALA A 197 -18.52 -4.16 8.30
C ALA A 197 -19.39 -3.15 7.54
N GLU A 198 -19.40 -1.87 7.94
CA GLU A 198 -20.21 -0.84 7.28
C GLU A 198 -19.67 -0.35 5.92
N HIS A 199 -18.42 -0.69 5.58
CA HIS A 199 -17.81 -0.32 4.29
C HIS A 199 -18.65 -0.84 3.12
N GLY A 200 -19.07 -2.11 3.18
CA GLY A 200 -19.90 -2.71 2.16
C GLY A 200 -20.34 -4.14 2.47
N PRO A 201 -21.39 -4.64 1.78
CA PRO A 201 -21.92 -5.99 2.00
C PRO A 201 -20.96 -7.12 1.62
N ASP A 202 -19.86 -6.79 0.96
CA ASP A 202 -18.75 -7.66 0.55
C ASP A 202 -17.57 -7.65 1.53
N SER A 203 -17.60 -6.83 2.59
CA SER A 203 -16.58 -6.81 3.66
C SER A 203 -16.72 -8.02 4.58
N GLN A 204 -15.62 -8.52 5.13
CA GLN A 204 -15.65 -9.65 6.07
C GLN A 204 -14.91 -9.29 7.36
N VAL A 205 -15.50 -9.64 8.50
CA VAL A 205 -14.88 -9.43 9.81
C VAL A 205 -14.72 -10.73 10.56
N VAL A 206 -13.66 -10.85 11.35
CA VAL A 206 -13.33 -12.07 12.07
C VAL A 206 -13.01 -11.72 13.52
N LEU A 207 -13.69 -12.37 14.46
CA LEU A 207 -13.35 -12.29 15.88
C LEU A 207 -12.61 -13.56 16.28
N VAL A 208 -11.46 -13.42 16.93
CA VAL A 208 -10.72 -14.51 17.55
C VAL A 208 -10.70 -14.29 19.05
N ILE A 209 -11.49 -15.08 19.77
CA ILE A 209 -11.49 -15.09 21.24
C ILE A 209 -10.35 -15.99 21.70
N THR A 210 -9.52 -15.48 22.60
CA THR A 210 -8.36 -16.22 23.13
C THR A 210 -8.46 -16.43 24.64
N GLY A 211 -8.24 -17.68 25.06
CA GLY A 211 -8.29 -18.08 26.46
C GLY A 211 -9.71 -18.05 27.06
N ASP A 212 -9.77 -18.04 28.39
CA ASP A 212 -11.02 -18.12 29.15
C ASP A 212 -11.50 -16.74 29.64
N GLY A 213 -12.80 -16.60 29.85
CA GLY A 213 -13.38 -15.46 30.58
C GLY A 213 -13.81 -14.28 29.72
N VAL A 214 -13.78 -14.41 28.39
CA VAL A 214 -14.37 -13.41 27.48
C VAL A 214 -15.90 -13.51 27.51
N ASP A 215 -16.58 -12.38 27.72
CA ASP A 215 -18.04 -12.30 27.65
C ASP A 215 -18.52 -12.25 26.19
N PHE A 216 -18.51 -13.42 25.54
CA PHE A 216 -18.96 -13.56 24.16
C PHE A 216 -20.41 -13.11 23.95
N LYS A 217 -21.29 -13.40 24.91
CA LYS A 217 -22.70 -12.98 24.82
C LYS A 217 -22.82 -11.45 24.85
N GLY A 218 -22.05 -10.79 25.71
CA GLY A 218 -21.97 -9.33 25.74
C GLY A 218 -21.50 -8.73 24.41
N ILE A 219 -20.55 -9.39 23.73
CA ILE A 219 -20.10 -8.98 22.38
C ILE A 219 -21.24 -9.14 21.37
N GLU A 220 -21.93 -10.28 21.35
CA GLU A 220 -23.06 -10.51 20.43
C GLU A 220 -24.23 -9.54 20.66
N ASP A 221 -24.54 -9.23 21.92
CA ASP A 221 -25.61 -8.31 22.28
C ASP A 221 -25.26 -6.88 21.84
N GLU A 222 -24.01 -6.46 22.02
CA GLU A 222 -23.58 -5.13 21.58
C GLU A 222 -23.44 -5.02 20.05
N LEU A 223 -22.98 -6.07 19.36
CA LEU A 223 -22.99 -6.12 17.89
C LEU A 223 -24.40 -5.90 17.33
N LYS A 224 -25.41 -6.58 17.89
CA LYS A 224 -26.81 -6.41 17.46
C LYS A 224 -27.31 -4.99 17.73
N LYS A 225 -27.05 -4.49 18.93
CA LYS A 225 -27.50 -3.16 19.36
C LYS A 225 -26.88 -2.07 18.49
N GLN A 226 -25.56 -2.04 18.37
CA GLN A 226 -24.85 -1.03 17.59
C GLN A 226 -25.17 -1.14 16.09
N CYS A 227 -25.23 -2.35 15.53
CA CYS A 227 -25.57 -2.52 14.11
C CYS A 227 -26.96 -1.98 13.76
N ASN A 228 -27.94 -2.10 14.66
CA ASN A 228 -29.30 -1.57 14.44
C ASN A 228 -29.35 -0.04 14.50
N ASP A 229 -28.43 0.58 15.24
CA ASP A 229 -28.35 2.04 15.39
C ASP A 229 -27.52 2.70 14.27
N LEU A 230 -26.81 1.92 13.45
CA LEU A 230 -25.97 2.43 12.36
C LEU A 230 -26.82 2.84 11.13
N PRO A 231 -26.56 4.03 10.53
CA PRO A 231 -27.17 4.41 9.25
C PRO A 231 -26.92 3.41 8.12
N ARG A 232 -25.77 2.71 8.17
CA ARG A 232 -25.34 1.68 7.20
C ARG A 232 -25.53 0.26 7.75
N GLY A 233 -26.42 0.08 8.74
CA GLY A 233 -26.67 -1.20 9.42
C GLY A 233 -27.04 -2.36 8.47
N GLU A 234 -27.72 -2.09 7.35
CA GLU A 234 -28.03 -3.14 6.36
C GLU A 234 -26.78 -3.69 5.67
N PHE A 235 -25.78 -2.85 5.38
CA PHE A 235 -24.51 -3.30 4.82
C PHE A 235 -23.70 -4.06 5.86
N ALA A 236 -23.61 -3.53 7.08
CA ALA A 236 -22.93 -4.20 8.18
C ALA A 236 -23.54 -5.56 8.50
N ALA A 237 -24.87 -5.68 8.58
CA ALA A 237 -25.55 -6.95 8.80
C ALA A 237 -25.29 -7.97 7.69
N LYS A 238 -25.14 -7.52 6.44
CA LYS A 238 -24.81 -8.40 5.32
C LYS A 238 -23.36 -8.87 5.36
N ALA A 239 -22.42 -8.00 5.69
CA ALA A 239 -21.02 -8.36 5.97
C ALA A 239 -20.94 -9.40 7.12
N LEU A 240 -21.69 -9.16 8.21
CA LEU A 240 -21.76 -10.06 9.36
C LEU A 240 -22.30 -11.45 9.00
N SER A 241 -23.16 -11.57 7.98
CA SER A 241 -23.75 -12.85 7.56
C SER A 241 -22.74 -13.88 7.03
N HIS A 242 -21.56 -13.42 6.61
CA HIS A 242 -20.45 -14.26 6.17
C HIS A 242 -19.16 -14.01 6.98
N SER A 243 -19.30 -13.32 8.10
CA SER A 243 -18.28 -13.15 9.14
C SER A 243 -18.40 -14.26 10.18
N PHE A 244 -17.36 -14.46 11.00
CA PHE A 244 -17.36 -15.56 11.97
C PHE A 244 -16.49 -15.30 13.20
N THR A 245 -16.75 -16.06 14.26
CA THR A 245 -15.94 -16.08 15.49
C THR A 245 -15.18 -17.40 15.61
N VAL A 246 -13.91 -17.33 16.01
CA VAL A 246 -13.03 -18.46 16.30
C VAL A 246 -12.67 -18.42 17.78
N PHE A 247 -12.74 -19.58 18.44
CA PHE A 247 -12.27 -19.75 19.81
C PHE A 247 -10.90 -20.45 19.78
N ALA A 248 -9.87 -19.76 20.25
CA ALA A 248 -8.52 -20.26 20.38
C ALA A 248 -8.20 -20.49 21.87
N ARG A 249 -7.51 -21.60 22.19
CA ARG A 249 -7.13 -21.95 23.55
C ARG A 249 -6.24 -20.88 24.20
N ASP A 250 -5.34 -20.30 23.42
CA ASP A 250 -4.34 -19.36 23.87
C ASP A 250 -3.93 -18.39 22.74
N MET A 251 -3.09 -17.41 23.08
CA MET A 251 -2.65 -16.39 22.15
C MET A 251 -1.79 -16.94 21.01
N VAL A 252 -1.06 -18.04 21.25
CA VAL A 252 -0.23 -18.66 20.21
C VAL A 252 -1.12 -19.26 19.14
N GLU A 253 -2.19 -19.96 19.53
CA GLU A 253 -3.19 -20.48 18.59
C GLU A 253 -3.94 -19.35 17.87
N ALA A 254 -4.30 -18.29 18.59
CA ALA A 254 -4.99 -17.12 18.00
C ALA A 254 -4.14 -16.44 16.91
N VAL A 255 -2.87 -16.14 17.20
CA VAL A 255 -1.94 -15.54 16.23
C VAL A 255 -1.63 -16.52 15.09
N SER A 256 -1.52 -17.82 15.37
CA SER A 256 -1.33 -18.83 14.32
C SER A 256 -2.49 -18.88 13.33
N PHE A 257 -3.73 -18.80 13.83
CA PHE A 257 -4.92 -18.69 12.98
C PHE A 257 -4.93 -17.37 12.20
N SER A 258 -4.61 -16.25 12.85
CA SER A 258 -4.52 -14.94 12.19
C SER A 258 -3.50 -14.95 11.05
N ASN A 259 -2.30 -15.52 11.27
CA ASN A 259 -1.28 -15.68 10.24
C ASN A 259 -1.74 -16.56 9.08
N LEU A 260 -2.55 -17.59 9.35
CA LEU A 260 -3.14 -18.44 8.31
C LEU A 260 -4.18 -17.67 7.49
N TYR A 261 -5.04 -16.89 8.15
CA TYR A 261 -6.06 -16.06 7.52
C TYR A 261 -5.42 -14.93 6.69
N ALA A 262 -4.38 -14.30 7.21
CA ALA A 262 -3.62 -13.18 6.64
C ALA A 262 -4.50 -11.94 6.39
N PRO A 263 -5.03 -11.31 7.46
CA PRO A 263 -5.99 -10.22 7.34
C PRO A 263 -5.36 -8.95 6.75
N GLU A 264 -6.21 -8.12 6.13
CA GLU A 264 -5.87 -6.73 5.79
C GLU A 264 -5.52 -5.93 7.05
N HIS A 265 -6.40 -5.95 8.05
CA HIS A 265 -6.21 -5.28 9.34
C HIS A 265 -6.24 -6.29 10.50
N LEU A 266 -5.27 -6.19 11.41
CA LEU A 266 -5.18 -7.03 12.61
C LEU A 266 -5.24 -6.15 13.86
N ILE A 267 -6.31 -6.25 14.63
CA ILE A 267 -6.42 -5.62 15.95
C ILE A 267 -6.09 -6.66 17.02
N ILE A 268 -5.10 -6.38 17.87
CA ILE A 268 -4.75 -7.21 19.02
C ILE A 268 -5.17 -6.48 20.29
N ASN A 269 -6.39 -6.75 20.73
CA ASN A 269 -6.98 -6.17 21.95
C ASN A 269 -6.86 -7.16 23.11
N VAL A 270 -5.65 -7.35 23.59
CA VAL A 270 -5.31 -8.27 24.70
C VAL A 270 -4.38 -7.58 25.69
N GLN A 271 -4.22 -8.14 26.88
CA GLN A 271 -3.23 -7.65 27.83
C GLN A 271 -1.80 -7.83 27.28
N ASP A 272 -0.97 -6.78 27.39
CA ASP A 272 0.40 -6.74 26.87
C ASP A 272 0.52 -7.05 25.37
N ALA A 273 -0.37 -6.50 24.54
CA ALA A 273 -0.47 -6.74 23.10
C ALA A 273 0.87 -6.64 22.35
N GLU A 274 1.73 -5.68 22.73
CA GLU A 274 3.04 -5.44 22.11
C GLU A 274 4.00 -6.62 22.23
N LYS A 275 3.85 -7.47 23.25
CA LYS A 275 4.69 -8.67 23.42
C LYS A 275 4.44 -9.72 22.33
N TRP A 276 3.32 -9.62 21.61
CA TRP A 276 2.93 -10.55 20.56
C TRP A 276 3.37 -10.13 19.16
N GLU A 277 3.90 -8.91 19.00
CA GLU A 277 4.30 -8.37 17.68
C GLU A 277 5.25 -9.30 16.93
N GLY A 278 6.24 -9.88 17.62
CA GLY A 278 7.23 -10.78 17.02
C GLY A 278 6.70 -12.13 16.54
N PHE A 279 5.40 -12.44 16.76
CA PHE A 279 4.74 -13.64 16.26
C PHE A 279 3.85 -13.38 15.04
N ILE A 280 3.67 -12.12 14.66
CA ILE A 280 2.84 -11.72 13.52
C ILE A 280 3.68 -11.88 12.25
N GLU A 281 3.25 -12.78 11.37
CA GLU A 281 3.91 -13.07 10.10
C GLU A 281 3.13 -12.45 8.93
N ASN A 282 1.79 -12.50 8.98
CA ASN A 282 0.93 -12.02 7.89
C ASN A 282 -0.20 -11.12 8.41
N ALA A 283 -0.05 -9.82 8.22
CA ALA A 283 -1.10 -8.82 8.38
C ALA A 283 -0.75 -7.59 7.53
N GLY A 284 -1.74 -6.92 6.93
CA GLY A 284 -1.48 -5.69 6.18
C GLY A 284 -1.06 -4.55 7.11
N SER A 285 -1.86 -4.29 8.14
CA SER A 285 -1.58 -3.32 9.20
C SER A 285 -2.03 -3.86 10.56
N VAL A 286 -1.29 -3.50 11.63
CA VAL A 286 -1.50 -4.03 12.98
C VAL A 286 -1.82 -2.90 13.96
N PHE A 287 -2.80 -3.13 14.82
CA PHE A 287 -3.26 -2.20 15.84
C PHE A 287 -3.16 -2.87 17.22
N LEU A 288 -2.40 -2.26 18.13
CA LEU A 288 -2.03 -2.91 19.40
C LEU A 288 -2.70 -2.22 20.58
N GLY A 289 -3.47 -3.00 21.35
CA GLY A 289 -4.07 -2.56 22.60
C GLY A 289 -5.45 -1.90 22.47
N PRO A 290 -6.07 -1.55 23.61
CA PRO A 290 -7.50 -1.20 23.67
C PRO A 290 -7.86 0.21 23.17
N TRP A 291 -6.86 1.04 22.84
CA TRP A 291 -7.04 2.45 22.48
C TRP A 291 -6.63 2.73 21.03
N THR A 292 -6.48 1.68 20.22
CA THR A 292 -5.98 1.76 18.86
C THR A 292 -7.00 1.12 17.92
N PRO A 293 -8.20 1.71 17.76
CA PRO A 293 -9.18 1.21 16.80
C PRO A 293 -8.64 1.36 15.37
N GLU A 294 -9.07 0.51 14.44
CA GLU A 294 -8.64 0.57 13.04
C GLU A 294 -8.84 1.97 12.44
N SER A 295 -9.92 2.65 12.84
CA SER A 295 -10.26 3.99 12.38
C SER A 295 -9.12 5.00 12.52
N VAL A 296 -8.26 4.92 13.54
CA VAL A 296 -7.12 5.86 13.60
C VAL A 296 -6.14 5.63 12.45
N GLY A 297 -5.95 4.39 12.00
CA GLY A 297 -5.12 4.05 10.84
C GLY A 297 -5.76 4.42 9.50
N ASP A 298 -7.08 4.28 9.39
CA ASP A 298 -7.82 4.66 8.19
C ASP A 298 -7.75 6.15 7.87
N TYR A 299 -7.57 6.98 8.91
CA TYR A 299 -7.67 8.42 8.77
C TYR A 299 -6.35 9.15 9.03
N ALA A 300 -5.68 8.95 10.19
CA ALA A 300 -4.76 9.98 10.67
C ALA A 300 -3.57 9.52 11.53
N SER A 301 -3.39 8.24 11.85
CA SER A 301 -2.22 7.78 12.63
C SER A 301 -0.91 8.01 11.88
N GLY A 302 -0.97 7.96 10.54
CA GLY A 302 0.14 8.10 9.61
C GLY A 302 0.42 6.85 8.77
N THR A 303 -0.05 5.67 9.22
CA THR A 303 0.02 4.41 8.44
C THR A 303 -0.83 4.50 7.17
N ASN A 304 -0.57 3.65 6.19
CA ASN A 304 -1.31 3.64 4.93
C ASN A 304 -2.44 2.62 4.96
N HIS A 305 -3.67 3.03 4.69
CA HIS A 305 -4.83 2.12 4.67
C HIS A 305 -5.04 1.39 3.34
N VAL A 306 -4.20 1.65 2.33
CA VAL A 306 -4.31 0.93 1.05
C VAL A 306 -3.53 -0.36 1.19
N LEU A 307 -4.26 -1.40 1.60
CA LEU A 307 -3.71 -2.65 2.12
C LEU A 307 -4.18 -3.85 1.28
N PRO A 308 -3.45 -4.98 1.35
CA PRO A 308 -3.81 -6.17 0.60
C PRO A 308 -4.93 -6.95 1.31
N THR A 309 -5.99 -7.27 0.59
CA THR A 309 -7.13 -8.08 1.10
C THR A 309 -7.06 -9.52 0.57
N TYR A 310 -8.06 -10.37 0.84
CA TYR A 310 -8.15 -11.75 0.30
C TYR A 310 -6.99 -12.68 0.67
N GLY A 311 -6.27 -12.35 1.75
CA GLY A 311 -5.05 -13.06 2.14
C GLY A 311 -3.81 -12.75 1.28
N TYR A 312 -3.83 -11.69 0.47
CA TYR A 312 -2.63 -11.20 -0.22
C TYR A 312 -1.58 -10.61 0.74
N ALA A 313 -1.95 -10.33 2.00
CA ALA A 313 -1.01 -9.95 3.06
C ALA A 313 0.10 -11.00 3.30
N ARG A 314 -0.05 -12.24 2.78
CA ARG A 314 1.01 -13.26 2.78
C ARG A 314 2.23 -12.91 1.93
N MET A 315 2.09 -12.00 0.96
CA MET A 315 3.20 -11.66 0.05
C MET A 315 3.25 -10.20 -0.39
N TYR A 316 2.19 -9.42 -0.14
CA TYR A 316 2.16 -7.98 -0.37
C TYR A 316 2.22 -7.24 0.98
N GLY A 317 2.94 -6.12 1.00
CA GLY A 317 2.77 -5.10 2.03
C GLY A 317 1.82 -4.00 1.55
N GLY A 318 1.37 -3.15 2.47
CA GLY A 318 0.60 -1.94 2.16
C GLY A 318 1.34 -0.96 1.25
N VAL A 319 0.60 0.01 0.71
CA VAL A 319 1.20 1.12 -0.03
C VAL A 319 2.19 1.87 0.89
N SER A 320 3.38 2.13 0.37
CA SER A 320 4.47 2.81 1.07
C SER A 320 5.18 3.77 0.12
N LEU A 321 6.21 4.46 0.61
CA LEU A 321 7.06 5.30 -0.26
C LEU A 321 7.71 4.46 -1.37
N ASP A 322 8.15 3.25 -1.06
CA ASP A 322 8.82 2.35 -2.01
C ASP A 322 7.89 1.91 -3.14
N SER A 323 6.57 1.90 -2.91
CA SER A 323 5.59 1.56 -3.93
C SER A 323 5.64 2.51 -5.14
N PHE A 324 6.14 3.74 -4.95
CA PHE A 324 6.29 4.80 -5.97
C PHE A 324 7.72 4.93 -6.53
N LEU A 325 8.63 4.06 -6.10
CA LEU A 325 10.04 4.10 -6.46
C LEU A 325 10.47 2.87 -7.28
N LYS A 326 11.54 3.06 -8.03
CA LYS A 326 12.35 2.01 -8.64
C LYS A 326 13.75 2.11 -8.04
N TYR A 327 14.35 0.97 -7.77
CA TYR A 327 15.70 0.89 -7.24
C TYR A 327 16.66 0.39 -8.31
N MET A 328 17.45 1.29 -8.87
CA MET A 328 18.45 0.97 -9.88
C MET A 328 19.77 0.60 -9.22
N THR A 329 20.37 -0.52 -9.62
CA THR A 329 21.73 -0.89 -9.24
C THR A 329 22.74 -0.16 -10.13
N VAL A 330 23.80 0.36 -9.52
CA VAL A 330 24.88 1.05 -10.22
C VAL A 330 26.20 0.45 -9.78
N GLN A 331 26.97 -0.02 -10.75
CA GLN A 331 28.30 -0.58 -10.54
C GLN A 331 29.36 0.22 -11.28
N SER A 332 30.52 0.39 -10.63
CA SER A 332 31.69 1.04 -11.22
C SER A 332 32.93 0.30 -10.77
N LEU A 333 33.72 -0.13 -11.75
CA LEU A 333 34.98 -0.83 -11.51
C LEU A 333 36.15 0.05 -11.92
N THR A 334 37.20 0.00 -11.11
CA THR A 334 38.54 0.48 -11.49
C THR A 334 39.28 -0.60 -12.29
N GLU A 335 40.41 -0.26 -12.90
CA GLU A 335 41.29 -1.27 -13.51
C GLU A 335 41.74 -2.35 -12.50
N GLU A 336 42.07 -1.95 -11.25
CA GLU A 336 42.41 -2.90 -10.17
C GLU A 336 41.24 -3.86 -9.89
N GLY A 337 40.03 -3.31 -9.81
CA GLY A 337 38.81 -4.10 -9.59
C GLY A 337 38.56 -5.10 -10.72
N LEU A 338 38.73 -4.68 -11.98
CA LEU A 338 38.54 -5.55 -13.13
C LEU A 338 39.64 -6.63 -13.21
N ARG A 339 40.90 -6.32 -12.90
CA ARG A 339 41.98 -7.32 -12.82
C ARG A 339 41.67 -8.40 -11.77
N LYS A 340 41.08 -8.02 -10.65
CA LYS A 340 40.71 -8.95 -9.57
C LYS A 340 39.47 -9.78 -9.90
N LEU A 341 38.39 -9.14 -10.35
CA LEU A 341 37.10 -9.82 -10.58
C LEU A 341 37.00 -10.49 -11.95
N GLY A 342 37.64 -9.91 -12.97
CA GLY A 342 37.51 -10.31 -14.37
C GLY A 342 37.81 -11.78 -14.66
N PRO A 343 38.91 -12.38 -14.15
CA PRO A 343 39.20 -13.79 -14.35
C PRO A 343 38.06 -14.72 -13.88
N HIS A 344 37.45 -14.42 -12.73
CA HIS A 344 36.31 -15.18 -12.22
C HIS A 344 35.08 -15.09 -13.13
N VAL A 345 34.77 -13.88 -13.63
CA VAL A 345 33.66 -13.67 -14.58
C VAL A 345 33.91 -14.42 -15.89
N ALA A 346 35.14 -14.42 -16.40
CA ALA A 346 35.49 -15.16 -17.61
C ALA A 346 35.35 -16.68 -17.44
N THR A 347 35.76 -17.23 -16.29
CA THR A 347 35.59 -18.66 -15.97
C THR A 347 34.11 -19.03 -15.85
N MET A 348 33.30 -18.23 -15.16
CA MET A 348 31.85 -18.49 -15.07
C MET A 348 31.18 -18.43 -16.46
N ALA A 349 31.52 -17.41 -17.27
CA ALA A 349 30.99 -17.31 -18.63
C ALA A 349 31.40 -18.47 -19.54
N GLU A 350 32.57 -19.08 -19.32
CA GLU A 350 33.00 -20.28 -20.02
C GLU A 350 32.20 -21.52 -19.61
N VAL A 351 31.94 -21.70 -18.30
CA VAL A 351 31.06 -22.77 -17.80
C VAL A 351 29.65 -22.65 -18.39
N GLU A 352 29.14 -21.42 -18.54
CA GLU A 352 27.83 -21.14 -19.13
C GLU A 352 27.82 -21.17 -20.68
N GLY A 353 28.98 -21.33 -21.34
CA GLY A 353 29.08 -21.30 -22.80
C GLY A 353 28.82 -19.93 -23.44
N LEU A 354 28.95 -18.83 -22.67
CA LEU A 354 28.66 -17.46 -23.09
C LEU A 354 29.92 -16.70 -23.53
N GLU A 355 30.48 -17.09 -24.68
CA GLU A 355 31.76 -16.57 -25.18
C GLU A 355 31.78 -15.04 -25.35
N ALA A 356 30.69 -14.41 -25.77
CA ALA A 356 30.61 -12.95 -25.89
C ALA A 356 30.79 -12.23 -24.54
N HIS A 357 30.23 -12.79 -23.45
CA HIS A 357 30.39 -12.25 -22.10
C HIS A 357 31.85 -12.38 -21.64
N LYS A 358 32.49 -13.53 -21.88
CA LYS A 358 33.92 -13.74 -21.61
C LYS A 358 34.80 -12.75 -22.39
N ARG A 359 34.52 -12.52 -23.67
CA ARG A 359 35.26 -11.55 -24.51
C ARG A 359 35.14 -10.12 -24.01
N ALA A 360 33.97 -9.70 -23.53
CA ALA A 360 33.78 -8.36 -22.99
C ALA A 360 34.75 -8.05 -21.83
N VAL A 361 35.10 -9.05 -21.01
CA VAL A 361 36.07 -8.91 -19.92
C VAL A 361 37.50 -9.05 -20.44
N THR A 362 37.79 -10.14 -21.15
CA THR A 362 39.18 -10.48 -21.54
C THR A 362 39.81 -9.46 -22.47
N LEU A 363 39.06 -8.82 -23.36
CA LEU A 363 39.59 -7.75 -24.22
C LEU A 363 39.99 -6.49 -23.43
N ARG A 364 39.26 -6.14 -22.37
CA ARG A 364 39.63 -5.02 -21.48
C ARG A 364 40.87 -5.36 -20.66
N LEU A 365 40.97 -6.59 -20.15
CA LEU A 365 42.18 -7.06 -19.47
C LEU A 365 43.42 -7.00 -20.38
N LYS A 366 43.28 -7.43 -21.64
CA LYS A 366 44.36 -7.31 -22.65
C LYS A 366 44.79 -5.87 -22.91
N ASP A 367 43.86 -4.92 -23.01
CA ASP A 367 44.19 -3.50 -23.16
C ASP A 367 44.96 -2.95 -21.93
N ILE A 368 44.51 -3.33 -20.73
CA ILE A 368 45.15 -2.97 -19.47
C ILE A 368 46.56 -3.58 -19.35
N GLU A 369 46.77 -4.80 -19.87
CA GLU A 369 48.09 -5.44 -19.98
C GLU A 369 49.01 -4.73 -21.00
N ALA A 370 48.50 -4.42 -22.19
CA ALA A 370 49.27 -3.76 -23.24
C ALA A 370 49.79 -2.38 -22.82
N LYS A 371 48.99 -1.60 -22.08
CA LYS A 371 49.39 -0.28 -21.54
C LYS A 371 50.54 -0.37 -20.53
N GLN A 372 50.61 -1.43 -19.72
CA GLN A 372 51.73 -1.64 -18.79
C GLN A 372 53.03 -1.98 -19.51
N VAL A 373 52.96 -2.70 -20.63
CA VAL A 373 54.14 -3.05 -21.43
C VAL A 373 54.69 -1.81 -22.14
N SER A 374 53.85 -0.88 -22.58
CA SER A 374 54.28 0.37 -23.24
C SER A 374 54.84 1.43 -22.28
N MET A 375 54.61 1.31 -20.97
CA MET A 375 55.12 2.25 -19.95
C MET A 375 56.41 1.75 -19.27
N ARG A 376 56.83 0.51 -19.57
CA ARG A 376 58.13 -0.04 -19.19
C ARG A 376 59.08 0.08 -20.36
#